data_AF-A0A7J5BL37-F1
#
_entry.id   AF-A0A7J5BL37-F1
#
_cell.length_a   1.000
_cell.length_b   1.000
_cell.length_c   1.000
_cell.angle_alpha   90.00
_cell.angle_beta   90.00
_cell.angle_gamma   90.00
#
_symmetry.space_group_name_H-M   'P 1'
#
loop_
_entity.id
_entity.type
_entity.pdbx_description
1 polymer ?
#
loop_
_entity_poly.entity_id
_entity_poly.type
_entity_poly.pdbx_seq_one_letter_code
_entity_poly.pdbx_strand_id
1 'polypeptide(L)'
;MTPDALIADLHDRLVAAQERERRAAAQLAEVRRLQAGGESDDEHDPEGVPVSFEWSKAAAVLEAAQAERVALEDAVRRARLGTYGVCARCGRPIDPRRLAVRPAATLCIDCAQLA
;
A
#
# COMPACT_ATOMS: atom_id res chain seq x y z
N MET A 1 16.26 0.36 -19.06
CA MET A 1 14.79 0.30 -19.18
C MET A 1 14.35 1.56 -19.93
N THR A 2 13.53 1.43 -20.97
CA THR A 2 12.99 2.58 -21.69
C THR A 2 11.89 3.26 -20.86
N PRO A 3 11.52 4.53 -21.14
CA PRO A 3 10.39 5.19 -20.47
C PRO A 3 9.09 4.38 -20.57
N ASP A 4 8.80 3.80 -21.74
CA ASP A 4 7.59 2.98 -21.93
C ASP A 4 7.62 1.70 -21.09
N ALA A 5 8.77 1.03 -21.00
CA ALA A 5 8.92 -0.16 -20.17
C ALA A 5 8.80 0.15 -18.67
N LEU A 6 9.27 1.33 -18.23
CA LEU A 6 9.08 1.80 -16.85
C LEU A 6 7.60 2.04 -16.55
N ILE A 7 6.90 2.73 -17.45
CA ILE A 7 5.48 3.04 -17.26
C ILE A 7 4.65 1.74 -17.23
N ALA A 8 4.97 0.77 -18.08
CA ALA A 8 4.34 -0.55 -18.07
C ALA A 8 4.56 -1.28 -16.72
N ASP A 9 5.80 -1.39 -16.24
CA ASP A 9 6.10 -2.02 -14.94
C ASP A 9 5.35 -1.33 -13.78
N LEU A 10 5.33 0.01 -13.76
CA LEU A 10 4.62 0.76 -12.73
C LEU A 10 3.10 0.54 -12.80
N HIS A 11 2.51 0.41 -14.00
CA HIS A 11 1.10 0.07 -14.15
C HIS A 11 0.79 -1.34 -13.67
N ASP A 12 1.62 -2.34 -14.01
CA ASP A 12 1.41 -3.72 -13.57
C ASP A 12 1.45 -3.81 -12.03
N ARG A 13 2.37 -3.08 -11.41
CA ARG A 13 2.43 -2.95 -9.94
C ARG A 13 1.21 -2.25 -9.36
N LEU A 14 0.71 -1.21 -10.02
CA LEU A 14 -0.49 -0.49 -9.60
C LEU A 14 -1.72 -1.39 -9.65
N VAL A 15 -1.89 -2.17 -10.73
CA VAL A 15 -2.98 -3.15 -10.85
C VAL A 15 -2.88 -4.18 -9.71
N ALA A 16 -1.69 -4.72 -9.46
CA ALA A 16 -1.49 -5.65 -8.36
C ALA A 16 -1.79 -5.02 -6.98
N ALA A 17 -1.48 -3.74 -6.77
CA ALA A 17 -1.82 -3.01 -5.54
C ALA A 17 -3.33 -2.79 -5.39
N GLN A 18 -4.04 -2.47 -6.48
CA GLN A 18 -5.50 -2.37 -6.51
C GLN A 18 -6.16 -3.70 -6.14
N GLU A 19 -5.63 -4.82 -6.62
CA GLU A 19 -6.11 -6.14 -6.22
C GLU A 19 -5.86 -6.44 -4.74
N ARG A 20 -4.68 -6.08 -4.21
CA ARG A 20 -4.40 -6.20 -2.77
C ARG A 20 -5.37 -5.38 -1.93
N GLU A 21 -5.63 -4.13 -2.31
CA GLU A 21 -6.61 -3.27 -1.64
C GLU A 21 -8.02 -3.91 -1.66
N ARG A 22 -8.47 -4.41 -2.82
CA ARG A 22 -9.78 -5.08 -2.93
C ARG A 22 -9.88 -6.29 -2.02
N ARG A 23 -8.83 -7.12 -1.94
CA ARG A 23 -8.78 -8.29 -1.06
C ARG A 23 -8.82 -7.88 0.42
N ALA A 24 -8.04 -6.89 0.81
CA ALA A 24 -8.02 -6.37 2.18
C ALA A 24 -9.38 -5.76 2.58
N ALA A 25 -10.03 -5.03 1.67
CA ALA A 25 -11.35 -4.46 1.87
C ALA A 25 -12.42 -5.55 2.07
N ALA A 26 -12.38 -6.61 1.26
CA ALA A 26 -13.28 -7.76 1.41
C ALA A 26 -13.06 -8.49 2.74
N GLN A 27 -11.80 -8.65 3.17
CA GLN A 27 -11.48 -9.26 4.46
C GLN A 27 -11.99 -8.42 5.64
N LEU A 28 -11.79 -7.10 5.62
CA LEU A 28 -12.32 -6.22 6.66
C LEU A 28 -13.85 -6.24 6.72
N ALA A 29 -14.51 -6.27 5.56
CA ALA A 29 -15.96 -6.39 5.47
C ALA A 29 -16.44 -7.72 6.09
N GLU A 30 -15.72 -8.81 5.87
CA GLU A 30 -16.06 -10.11 6.46
C GLU A 30 -15.94 -10.09 7.99
N VAL A 31 -14.84 -9.56 8.53
CA VAL A 31 -14.68 -9.42 9.99
C VAL A 31 -15.83 -8.62 10.61
N ARG A 32 -16.26 -7.54 9.93
CA ARG A 32 -17.42 -6.74 10.37
C ARG A 32 -18.75 -7.50 10.28
N ARG A 33 -18.93 -8.38 9.29
CA ARG A 33 -20.14 -9.21 9.17
C ARG A 33 -20.23 -10.23 10.30
N LEU A 34 -19.12 -10.91 10.61
CA LEU A 34 -19.06 -11.87 11.70
C LEU A 34 -19.32 -11.20 13.05
N GLN A 35 -18.83 -9.98 13.26
CA GLN A 35 -19.19 -9.13 14.41
C GLN A 35 -20.71 -8.92 14.54
N ALA A 36 -21.35 -8.45 13.47
CA ALA A 36 -22.78 -8.12 13.50
C ALA A 36 -23.70 -9.36 13.61
N GLY A 37 -23.22 -10.55 13.25
CA GLY A 37 -23.96 -11.80 13.40
C GLY A 37 -23.81 -12.46 14.79
N GLY A 38 -22.82 -12.04 15.58
CA GLY A 38 -22.52 -12.61 16.91
C GLY A 38 -23.22 -11.93 18.08
N GLU A 39 -24.01 -10.87 17.86
CA GLU A 39 -24.75 -10.16 18.92
C GLU A 39 -25.97 -10.96 19.45
N SER A 40 -26.21 -12.20 18.99
CA SER A 40 -27.36 -13.01 19.42
C SER A 40 -27.02 -14.33 20.12
N ASP A 41 -25.76 -14.65 20.44
CA ASP A 41 -25.49 -15.89 21.16
C ASP A 41 -24.38 -15.76 22.23
N ASP A 42 -24.59 -16.54 23.27
CA ASP A 42 -24.14 -16.42 24.65
C ASP A 42 -22.65 -16.80 24.83
N GLU A 43 -21.73 -16.17 24.10
CA GLU A 43 -20.35 -16.68 23.98
C GLU A 43 -19.28 -15.63 24.33
N HIS A 44 -19.18 -15.32 25.63
CA HIS A 44 -17.94 -14.79 26.19
C HIS A 44 -16.98 -15.98 26.45
N ASP A 45 -16.33 -16.47 25.39
CA ASP A 45 -15.17 -17.35 25.54
C ASP A 45 -13.92 -16.49 25.87
N PRO A 46 -13.37 -16.56 27.10
CA PRO A 46 -12.18 -15.80 27.48
C PRO A 46 -10.90 -16.30 26.78
N GLU A 47 -10.92 -17.45 26.10
CA GLU A 47 -9.77 -18.00 25.36
C GLU A 47 -9.72 -17.54 23.88
N GLY A 48 -10.76 -16.87 23.39
CA GLY A 48 -10.83 -16.34 22.02
C GLY A 48 -10.01 -15.07 21.79
N VAL A 49 -9.48 -14.89 20.57
CA VAL A 49 -8.85 -13.62 20.17
C VAL A 49 -9.91 -12.52 20.16
N PRO A 50 -9.67 -11.35 20.78
CA PRO A 50 -10.67 -10.28 20.79
C PRO A 50 -11.05 -9.90 19.36
N VAL A 51 -12.34 -9.91 19.09
CA VAL A 51 -12.89 -9.55 17.77
C VAL A 51 -12.51 -8.11 17.35
N SER A 52 -12.20 -7.24 18.32
CA SER A 52 -11.60 -5.90 18.10
C SER A 52 -10.17 -5.94 17.57
N PHE A 53 -9.38 -6.95 17.95
CA PHE A 53 -8.01 -7.15 17.47
C PHE A 53 -8.00 -7.59 15.99
N GLU A 54 -8.83 -8.55 15.62
CA GLU A 54 -8.93 -9.00 14.21
C GLU A 54 -9.43 -7.88 13.30
N TRP A 55 -10.36 -7.04 13.78
CA TRP A 55 -10.78 -5.83 13.06
C TRP A 55 -9.61 -4.85 12.88
N SER A 56 -8.87 -4.55 13.96
CA SER A 56 -7.75 -3.61 13.92
C SER A 56 -6.66 -4.07 12.96
N LYS A 57 -6.35 -5.37 12.97
CA LYS A 57 -5.41 -6.00 12.05
C LYS A 57 -5.88 -5.90 10.60
N ALA A 58 -7.14 -6.25 10.31
CA ALA A 58 -7.68 -6.17 8.96
C ALA A 58 -7.74 -4.71 8.44
N ALA A 59 -8.06 -3.76 9.31
CA ALA A 59 -8.06 -2.33 9.00
C ALA A 59 -6.64 -1.84 8.65
N ALA A 60 -5.63 -2.18 9.45
CA ALA A 60 -4.24 -1.81 9.18
C ALA A 60 -3.73 -2.36 7.83
N VAL A 61 -4.13 -3.58 7.45
CA VAL A 61 -3.78 -4.17 6.14
C VAL A 61 -4.43 -3.38 5.00
N LEU A 62 -5.70 -2.98 5.14
CA LEU A 62 -6.39 -2.15 4.16
C LEU A 62 -5.73 -0.78 4.00
N GLU A 63 -5.44 -0.11 5.11
CA GLU A 63 -4.76 1.20 5.11
C GLU A 63 -3.38 1.13 4.42
N ALA A 64 -2.59 0.10 4.72
CA ALA A 64 -1.30 -0.11 4.07
C ALA A 64 -1.43 -0.34 2.55
N ALA A 65 -2.42 -1.13 2.11
CA ALA A 65 -2.68 -1.36 0.69
C ALA A 65 -3.14 -0.09 -0.04
N GLN A 66 -3.96 0.74 0.60
CA GLN A 66 -4.38 2.04 0.07
C GLN A 66 -3.21 2.99 -0.09
N ALA A 67 -2.35 3.09 0.92
CA ALA A 67 -1.15 3.92 0.87
C ALA A 67 -0.21 3.45 -0.26
N GLU A 68 -0.04 2.14 -0.44
CA GLU A 68 0.73 1.57 -1.55
C GLU A 68 0.14 1.95 -2.92
N ARG A 69 -1.17 1.77 -3.11
CA ARG A 69 -1.86 2.15 -4.36
C ARG A 69 -1.62 3.61 -4.70
N VAL A 70 -1.86 4.52 -3.76
CA VAL A 70 -1.70 5.97 -3.97
C VAL A 70 -0.25 6.31 -4.31
N ALA A 71 0.72 5.68 -3.65
CA ALA A 71 2.14 5.91 -3.94
C ALA A 71 2.53 5.42 -5.36
N LEU A 72 1.93 4.32 -5.83
CA LEU A 72 2.14 3.82 -7.20
C LEU A 72 1.43 4.66 -8.26
N GLU A 73 0.24 5.19 -7.97
CA GLU A 73 -0.45 6.16 -8.86
C GLU A 73 0.41 7.41 -9.06
N ASP A 74 0.99 7.94 -7.98
CA ASP A 74 1.92 9.06 -8.07
C ASP A 74 3.17 8.69 -8.89
N ALA A 75 3.74 7.50 -8.68
CA ALA A 75 4.88 7.03 -9.45
C ALA A 75 4.61 6.95 -10.96
N VAL A 76 3.46 6.38 -11.35
CA VAL A 76 2.99 6.34 -12.74
C VAL A 76 2.88 7.75 -13.30
N ARG A 77 2.25 8.66 -12.55
CA ARG A 77 2.10 10.07 -12.96
C ARG A 77 3.46 10.74 -13.18
N ARG A 78 4.41 10.59 -12.24
CA ARG A 78 5.78 11.13 -12.38
C ARG A 78 6.51 10.54 -13.58
N ALA A 79 6.33 9.25 -13.87
CA ALA A 79 6.94 8.61 -15.03
C ALA A 79 6.41 9.21 -16.34
N ARG A 80 5.08 9.42 -16.45
CA ARG A 80 4.47 10.09 -17.61
C ARG A 80 4.90 11.55 -17.76
N LEU A 81 5.15 12.25 -16.65
CA LEU A 81 5.63 13.64 -16.65
C LEU A 81 7.14 13.77 -16.83
N GLY A 82 7.89 12.67 -16.89
CA GLY A 82 9.35 12.68 -17.00
C GLY A 82 10.08 13.11 -15.72
N THR A 83 9.40 13.17 -14.57
CA THR A 83 9.97 13.58 -13.26
C THR A 83 10.25 12.39 -12.34
N TYR A 84 10.07 11.17 -12.83
CA TYR A 84 10.35 9.95 -12.08
C TYR A 84 11.85 9.81 -11.77
N GLY A 85 12.16 9.27 -10.59
CA GLY A 85 13.53 9.06 -10.14
C GLY A 85 14.25 10.33 -9.66
N VAL A 86 13.54 11.45 -9.47
CA VAL A 86 14.09 12.67 -8.85
C VAL A 86 13.57 12.80 -7.42
N CYS A 87 14.47 13.11 -6.48
CA CYS A 87 14.13 13.30 -5.08
C CYS A 87 13.28 14.57 -4.90
N ALA A 88 12.08 14.43 -4.33
CA ALA A 88 11.15 15.54 -4.10
C ALA A 88 11.68 16.58 -3.09
N ARG A 89 12.66 16.23 -2.26
CA ARG A 89 13.24 17.14 -1.23
C ARG A 89 14.47 17.89 -1.71
N CYS A 90 15.42 17.22 -2.37
CA CYS A 90 16.70 17.84 -2.76
C CYS A 90 16.93 17.93 -4.27
N GLY A 91 16.00 17.44 -5.10
CA GLY A 91 16.12 17.50 -6.56
C GLY A 91 17.19 16.58 -7.18
N ARG A 92 17.95 15.84 -6.37
CA ARG A 92 18.97 14.90 -6.86
C ARG A 92 18.34 13.59 -7.36
N PRO A 93 18.99 12.87 -8.29
CA PRO A 93 18.55 11.55 -8.71
C PRO A 93 18.45 10.56 -7.54
N ILE A 94 17.43 9.72 -7.57
CA ILE A 94 17.25 8.59 -6.65
C ILE A 94 18.04 7.40 -7.21
N ASP A 95 18.79 6.70 -6.35
CA ASP A 95 19.55 5.51 -6.75
C ASP A 95 18.61 4.49 -7.45
N PRO A 96 18.93 4.04 -8.68
CA PRO A 96 18.12 3.07 -9.40
C PRO A 96 17.88 1.77 -8.63
N ARG A 97 18.81 1.34 -7.78
CA ARG A 97 18.64 0.16 -6.92
C ARG A 97 17.55 0.38 -5.87
N ARG A 98 17.43 1.59 -5.35
CA ARG A 98 16.32 1.96 -4.45
C ARG A 98 14.98 1.93 -5.18
N LEU A 99 14.94 2.43 -6.42
CA LEU A 99 13.73 2.38 -7.24
C LEU A 99 13.38 0.95 -7.67
N ALA A 100 14.36 0.08 -7.90
CA ALA A 100 14.12 -1.32 -8.21
C ALA A 100 13.44 -2.07 -7.05
N VAL A 101 13.84 -1.76 -5.81
CA VAL A 101 13.24 -2.35 -4.59
C VAL A 101 11.93 -1.65 -4.21
N ARG A 102 11.89 -0.31 -4.29
CA ARG A 102 10.74 0.51 -3.91
C ARG A 102 10.43 1.53 -5.03
N PRO A 103 9.70 1.12 -6.08
CA PRO A 103 9.44 1.96 -7.25
C PRO A 103 8.62 3.21 -6.95
N ALA A 104 7.83 3.19 -5.88
CA ALA A 104 7.06 4.34 -5.43
C ALA A 104 7.89 5.36 -4.62
N ALA A 105 9.20 5.14 -4.42
CA ALA A 105 10.02 6.07 -3.65
C ALA A 105 10.04 7.48 -4.27
N THR A 106 9.87 8.49 -3.41
CA THR A 106 9.90 9.92 -3.76
C THR A 106 11.14 10.63 -3.21
N LEU A 107 11.90 9.98 -2.32
CA LEU A 107 13.09 10.54 -1.68
C LEU A 107 14.32 9.66 -1.96
N CYS A 108 15.47 10.31 -2.13
CA CYS A 108 16.77 9.64 -2.08
C CYS A 108 17.04 9.09 -0.67
N ILE A 109 18.03 8.21 -0.55
CA ILE A 109 18.35 7.57 0.73
C ILE A 109 18.69 8.59 1.83
N ASP A 110 19.52 9.59 1.52
CA ASP A 110 19.91 10.65 2.47
C ASP A 110 18.68 11.42 2.99
N CYS A 111 17.77 11.81 2.09
CA CYS A 111 16.57 12.57 2.47
C CYS A 111 15.54 11.71 3.21
N ALA A 112 15.50 10.41 2.95
CA ALA A 112 14.60 9.49 3.62
C ALA A 112 15.05 9.12 5.04
N GLN A 113 16.35 9.20 5.34
CA GLN A 113 16.88 9.00 6.71
C GLN A 113 16.60 10.20 7.63
N LEU A 114 16.20 11.34 7.06
CA LEU A 114 15.94 12.60 7.75
C LEU A 114 14.43 12.91 7.84
N ALA A 115 13.57 11.91 7.65
CA ALA A 115 12.12 12.04 7.58
C ALA A 115 11.44 11.20 8.66
#